data_AF-A0A7W6BPV0-F1
#
_entry.id   AF-A0A7W6BPV0-F1
#
_cell.length_a   1.000
_cell.length_b   1.000
_cell.length_c   1.000
_cell.angle_alpha   90.00
_cell.angle_beta   90.00
_cell.angle_gamma   90.00
#
_symmetry.space_group_name_H-M   'P 1'
#
loop_
_entity.id
_entity.type
_entity.pdbx_description
1 polymer ?
#
loop_
_entity_poly.entity_id
_entity_poly.type
_entity_poly.pdbx_seq_one_letter_code
_entity_poly.pdbx_strand_id
1 'polypeptide(L)'
;MSSDPAGRSVETAQSLARLFELAMRDGRTPPLKALEHIARALGALYQDVASAHRGPAACPCGWVPAGDDLVRLAEALRSGSHRTAAVGRDLRAMTPAGRA
;
A
#
# COMPACT_ATOMS: atom_id res chain seq x y z
N MET A 1 23.99 -2.41 8.77
CA MET A 1 22.71 -3.14 8.67
C MET A 1 22.05 -2.70 7.38
N SER A 2 22.23 -3.47 6.29
CA SER A 2 21.59 -3.17 5.00
C SER A 2 20.17 -3.74 5.05
N SER A 3 19.18 -2.87 5.27
CA SER A 3 17.77 -3.27 5.29
C SER A 3 17.29 -3.49 3.86
N ASP A 4 16.90 -4.72 3.52
CA ASP A 4 16.29 -5.05 2.23
C ASP A 4 15.00 -4.23 2.02
N PRO A 5 14.97 -3.30 1.03
CA PRO A 5 13.80 -2.48 0.75
C PRO A 5 12.60 -3.29 0.27
N ALA A 6 12.82 -4.45 -0.36
CA ALA A 6 11.75 -5.33 -0.80
C ALA A 6 11.08 -6.01 0.40
N GLY A 7 11.88 -6.57 1.32
CA GLY A 7 11.38 -7.16 2.56
C GLY A 7 10.54 -6.20 3.42
N ARG A 8 11.00 -4.95 3.58
CA ARG A 8 10.24 -3.90 4.30
C ARG A 8 8.91 -3.56 3.64
N SER A 9 8.86 -3.55 2.32
CA SER A 9 7.64 -3.25 1.57
C SER A 9 6.58 -4.36 1.74
N VAL A 10 7.03 -5.62 1.77
CA VAL A 10 6.16 -6.78 2.02
C VAL A 10 5.59 -6.76 3.44
N GLU A 11 6.42 -6.49 4.45
CA GLU A 11 5.99 -6.39 5.85
C GLU A 11 4.95 -5.29 6.05
N THR A 12 5.18 -4.13 5.42
CA THR A 12 4.25 -2.99 5.46
C THR A 12 2.90 -3.39 4.85
N ALA A 13 2.90 -4.06 3.69
CA ALA A 13 1.68 -4.53 3.04
C ALA A 13 0.89 -5.54 3.90
N GLN A 14 1.58 -6.49 4.55
CA GLN A 14 0.95 -7.47 5.43
C GLN A 14 0.32 -6.81 6.67
N SER A 15 0.99 -5.81 7.23
CA SER A 15 0.46 -5.07 8.38
C SER A 15 -0.79 -4.28 8.03
N LEU A 16 -0.81 -3.62 6.87
CA LEU A 16 -2.00 -2.93 6.36
C LEU A 16 -3.16 -3.90 6.11
N ALA A 17 -2.89 -5.08 5.54
CA ALA A 17 -3.92 -6.09 5.32
C ALA A 17 -4.57 -6.56 6.63
N ARG A 18 -3.77 -6.83 7.67
CA ARG A 18 -4.29 -7.21 9.00
C ARG A 18 -5.14 -6.12 9.64
N LEU A 19 -4.72 -4.86 9.52
CA LEU A 19 -5.50 -3.73 10.05
C LEU A 19 -6.83 -3.58 9.31
N PHE A 20 -6.82 -3.75 7.99
CA PHE A 20 -8.04 -3.74 7.19
C PHE A 20 -8.99 -4.88 7.57
N GLU A 21 -8.48 -6.10 7.70
CA GLU A 21 -9.26 -7.26 8.15
C GLU A 21 -9.88 -7.02 9.53
N LEU A 22 -9.11 -6.47 10.47
CA LEU A 22 -9.59 -6.13 11.80
C LEU A 22 -10.72 -5.08 11.74
N ALA A 23 -10.56 -4.04 10.92
CA ALA A 23 -11.60 -3.03 10.72
C ALA A 23 -12.87 -3.63 10.11
N MET A 24 -12.74 -4.62 9.21
CA MET A 24 -13.88 -5.29 8.59
C MET A 24 -14.66 -6.22 9.53
N ARG A 25 -14.07 -6.64 10.66
CA ARG A 25 -14.74 -7.55 11.62
C ARG A 25 -15.97 -6.94 12.30
N ASP A 26 -16.10 -5.61 12.30
CA ASP A 26 -17.27 -4.95 12.87
C ASP A 26 -18.54 -5.15 12.02
N GLY A 27 -18.39 -5.57 10.75
CA GLY A 27 -19.46 -5.84 9.79
C GLY A 27 -20.27 -4.62 9.35
N ARG A 28 -19.90 -3.42 9.79
CA ARG A 28 -20.70 -2.18 9.62
C ARG A 28 -20.20 -1.32 8.47
N THR A 29 -18.91 -1.38 8.17
CA THR A 29 -18.31 -0.55 7.13
C THR A 29 -18.21 -1.32 5.81
N PRO A 30 -18.81 -0.83 4.70
CA PRO A 30 -18.59 -1.43 3.38
C PRO A 30 -17.10 -1.44 3.03
N PRO A 31 -16.54 -2.51 2.42
CA PRO A 31 -15.11 -2.62 2.13
C PRO A 31 -14.54 -1.42 1.35
N LEU A 32 -15.26 -0.93 0.33
CA LEU A 32 -14.84 0.25 -0.42
C LEU A 32 -14.84 1.53 0.42
N LYS A 33 -15.78 1.68 1.36
CA LYS A 33 -15.80 2.81 2.29
C LYS A 33 -14.60 2.79 3.25
N ALA A 34 -14.23 1.62 3.74
CA ALA A 34 -13.03 1.46 4.56
C ALA A 34 -11.76 1.84 3.76
N LEU A 35 -11.64 1.40 2.50
CA LEU A 35 -10.53 1.80 1.63
C LEU A 35 -10.50 3.31 1.34
N GLU A 36 -11.65 3.95 1.12
CA GLU A 36 -11.75 5.41 0.99
C GLU A 36 -11.26 6.13 2.26
N HIS A 37 -11.62 5.63 3.44
CA HIS A 37 -11.18 6.22 4.72
C HIS A 37 -9.67 6.08 4.91
N ILE A 38 -9.11 4.92 4.58
CA ILE A 38 -7.65 4.68 4.61
C ILE A 38 -6.94 5.64 3.66
N ALA A 39 -7.44 5.82 2.42
CA ALA A 39 -6.83 6.74 1.46
C ALA A 39 -6.82 8.20 1.97
N ARG A 40 -7.92 8.64 2.60
CA ARG A 40 -7.99 9.98 3.24
C ARG A 40 -7.00 10.11 4.40
N ALA A 41 -6.91 9.09 5.24
CA ALA A 41 -5.96 9.07 6.36
C ALA A 41 -4.51 9.13 5.88
N LEU A 42 -4.15 8.40 4.82
CA LEU A 42 -2.81 8.47 4.20
C LEU A 42 -2.49 9.87 3.68
N GLY A 43 -3.46 10.54 3.04
CA GLY A 43 -3.29 11.93 2.59
C GLY A 43 -3.05 12.91 3.75
N ALA A 44 -3.82 12.78 4.83
CA ALA A 44 -3.64 13.59 6.03
C ALA A 44 -2.26 13.35 6.68
N LEU A 45 -1.84 12.09 6.84
CA LEU A 45 -0.52 11.75 7.35
C LEU A 45 0.60 12.32 6.49
N TYR A 46 0.48 12.26 5.17
CA TYR A 46 1.45 12.89 4.27
C TYR A 46 1.51 14.41 4.50
N GLN A 47 0.37 15.08 4.65
CA GLN A 47 0.34 16.52 4.91
C GLN A 47 1.02 16.87 6.24
N ASP A 48 0.76 16.09 7.29
CA ASP A 48 1.39 16.28 8.60
C ASP A 48 2.91 16.12 8.51
N VAL A 49 3.38 15.05 7.86
CA VAL A 49 4.81 14.80 7.65
C VAL A 49 5.43 15.90 6.79
N ALA A 50 4.78 16.30 5.69
CA ALA A 50 5.27 17.36 4.83
C ALA A 50 5.36 18.71 5.56
N SER A 51 4.41 19.00 6.45
CA SER A 51 4.41 20.22 7.26
C SER A 51 5.61 20.27 8.21
N ALA A 52 5.97 19.15 8.83
CA ALA A 52 7.12 19.06 9.74
C ALA A 52 8.48 19.26 9.05
N HIS A 53 8.53 19.16 7.72
CA HIS A 53 9.73 19.37 6.91
C HIS A 53 9.72 20.71 6.18
N ARG A 54 8.74 21.58 6.45
CA ARG A 54 8.66 22.94 5.91
C ARG A 54 8.96 23.97 7.01
N GLY A 55 9.63 25.04 6.61
CA GLY A 55 9.87 26.20 7.46
C GLY A 55 11.18 26.17 8.25
N PRO A 56 11.41 27.21 9.08
CA PRO A 56 12.71 27.48 9.71
C PRO A 56 13.11 26.48 10.81
N ALA A 57 12.18 25.66 11.30
CA ALA A 57 12.43 24.59 12.26
C ALA A 57 12.15 23.20 11.66
N ALA A 58 12.37 23.05 10.34
CA ALA A 58 12.15 21.78 9.65
C ALA A 58 13.01 20.65 10.22
N CYS A 59 12.45 19.44 10.23
CA CYS A 59 13.17 18.22 10.59
C CYS A 59 14.51 18.10 9.81
N PRO A 60 15.63 17.82 10.48
CA PRO A 60 16.96 17.81 9.86
C PRO A 60 17.28 16.50 9.09
N CYS A 61 16.31 15.61 8.90
CA CYS A 61 16.55 14.30 8.27
C CYS A 61 16.91 14.38 6.78
N GLY A 62 16.74 15.54 6.15
CA GLY A 62 17.11 15.80 4.75
C GLY A 62 16.04 15.43 3.72
N TRP A 63 14.90 14.86 4.13
CA TRP A 63 13.76 14.67 3.24
C TRP A 63 13.03 16.00 3.00
N VAL A 64 12.72 16.29 1.73
CA VAL A 64 12.03 17.52 1.31
C VAL A 64 10.78 17.12 0.54
N PRO A 65 9.59 17.64 0.92
CA PRO A 65 8.35 17.37 0.18
C PRO A 65 8.43 17.93 -1.24
N ALA A 66 8.13 17.10 -2.24
CA ALA A 66 8.08 17.51 -3.64
C ALA A 66 6.65 17.82 -4.10
N GLY A 67 6.52 18.68 -5.10
CA GLY A 67 5.21 19.05 -5.67
C GLY A 67 4.49 17.88 -6.35
N ASP A 68 5.23 16.86 -6.78
CA ASP A 68 4.72 15.66 -7.47
C ASP A 68 4.51 14.46 -6.53
N ASP A 69 4.75 14.58 -5.22
CA ASP A 69 4.64 13.47 -4.26
C ASP A 69 3.24 12.82 -4.25
N LEU A 70 2.19 13.63 -4.35
CA LEU A 70 0.80 13.12 -4.42
C LEU A 70 0.52 12.40 -5.75
N VAL A 71 1.15 12.83 -6.85
CA VAL A 71 1.07 12.16 -8.14
C VAL A 71 1.75 10.81 -8.06
N ARG A 72 2.96 10.76 -7.49
CA ARG A 72 3.71 9.51 -7.24
C ARG A 72 2.92 8.55 -6.34
N LEU A 73 2.28 9.05 -5.29
CA LEU A 73 1.42 8.24 -4.42
C LEU A 73 0.22 7.66 -5.19
N ALA A 74 -0.45 8.47 -6.01
CA ALA A 74 -1.56 8.03 -6.85
C ALA A 74 -1.12 6.98 -7.90
N GLU A 75 0.06 7.16 -8.49
CA GLU A 75 0.67 6.20 -9.42
C GLU A 75 1.07 4.89 -8.74
N ALA A 76 1.60 4.94 -7.52
CA ALA A 76 1.92 3.76 -6.72
C ALA A 76 0.65 2.96 -6.38
N LEU A 77 -0.44 3.64 -5.99
CA LEU A 77 -1.75 3.03 -5.77
C LEU A 77 -2.28 2.36 -7.04
N ARG A 78 -2.21 3.06 -8.18
CA ARG A 78 -2.63 2.52 -9.48
C ARG A 78 -1.81 1.29 -9.84
N SER A 79 -0.49 1.38 -9.76
CA SER A 79 0.44 0.26 -10.04
C SER A 79 0.19 -0.95 -9.12
N GLY A 80 -0.10 -0.71 -7.84
CA GLY A 80 -0.44 -1.76 -6.88
C GLY A 80 -1.77 -2.48 -7.18
N SER A 81 -2.72 -1.81 -7.82
CA SER A 81 -3.98 -2.41 -8.29
C SER A 81 -3.76 -3.33 -9.51
N HIS A 82 -2.68 -3.11 -10.25
CA HIS A 82 -2.25 -3.95 -11.36
C HIS A 82 -1.38 -5.13 -10.91
N ARG A 83 -1.31 -5.44 -9.60
CA ARG A 83 -0.60 -6.63 -9.12
C ARG A 83 -1.06 -7.78 -9.98
N THR A 84 -0.12 -8.28 -10.77
CA THR A 84 -0.31 -9.29 -11.79
C THR A 84 -1.14 -10.33 -11.11
N ALA A 85 -2.39 -10.45 -11.52
CA ALA A 85 -3.09 -11.67 -11.24
C ALA A 85 -2.11 -12.77 -11.63
N ALA A 86 -2.04 -13.83 -10.84
CA ALA A 86 -1.63 -15.10 -11.41
C ALA A 86 -2.68 -15.52 -12.47
N VAL A 87 -2.98 -14.65 -13.45
CA VAL A 87 -3.66 -14.95 -14.69
C VAL A 87 -2.60 -15.69 -15.48
N GLY A 88 -2.76 -17.01 -15.48
CA GLY A 88 -2.00 -17.89 -16.35
C GLY A 88 -1.07 -18.86 -15.65
N ARG A 89 -1.56 -19.69 -14.72
CA ARG A 89 -1.29 -21.11 -14.98
C ARG A 89 -2.33 -21.54 -16.00
N ASP A 90 -1.91 -21.62 -17.25
CA ASP A 90 -2.69 -22.31 -18.28
C ASP A 90 -3.08 -23.68 -17.70
N LEU A 91 -4.39 -23.93 -17.58
CA LEU A 91 -4.89 -25.21 -17.09
C LEU A 91 -4.44 -26.37 -17.98
N ARG A 92 -4.10 -26.10 -19.25
CA ARG A 92 -3.52 -27.07 -20.18
C ARG A 92 -2.06 -27.41 -19.86
N ALA A 93 -1.37 -26.58 -19.09
CA ALA A 93 0.00 -26.82 -18.62
C ALA A 93 0.05 -27.58 -17.28
N MET A 94 -1.11 -27.86 -16.67
CA MET A 94 -1.18 -28.64 -15.43
C MET A 94 -1.25 -30.13 -15.74
N THR A 95 -0.39 -30.92 -15.09
CA THR A 95 -0.45 -32.40 -15.17
C THR A 95 -1.71 -32.90 -14.44
N PRO A 96 -2.62 -33.65 -15.10
CA PRO A 96 -3.79 -34.22 -14.43
C PRO A 96 -3.36 -35.17 -13.31
N ALA A 97 -3.88 -34.96 -12.09
CA ALA A 97 -3.54 -35.77 -10.92
C ALA A 97 -4.34 -37.08 -10.82
N GLY A 98 -5.30 -37.31 -11.73
CA GLY A 98 -6.11 -38.52 -11.79
C GLY A 98 -5.55 -39.56 -12.75
N ARG A 99 -5.82 -40.84 -12.48
CA ARG A 99 -5.68 -41.93 -13.45
C ARG A 99 -7.07 -42.49 -13.77
N ALA A 100 -7.25 -42.93 -15.03
CA ALA A 100 -8.43 -43.66 -15.48
C ALA A 100 -8.43 -45.09 -14.92
#